data_AF-A0A526YRB5-F1
#
_entry.id   AF-A0A526YRB5-F1
#
_cell.length_a   1.000
_cell.length_b   1.000
_cell.length_c   1.000
_cell.angle_alpha   90.00
_cell.angle_beta   90.00
_cell.angle_gamma   90.00
#
_symmetry.space_group_name_H-M   'P 1'
#
loop_
_entity.id
_entity.type
_entity.pdbx_description
1 polymer ?
#
loop_
_entity_poly.entity_id
_entity_poly.type
_entity_poly.pdbx_seq_one_letter_code
_entity_poly.pdbx_strand_id
1 'polypeptide(L)'
;SPLAGEMSGRTEGGGKDRDADNDYVGIIPILFYRSMLLAADIAPIDALFEALRQRGMAPVPIFVSSLKDPASLAFVETALATLKPAAIITATAFASGAEPGVETLFDRAGVPVFQVIVATTRRDIWQNNQRGLAPADLAMHVVLPELDGRILAGAISFKGESEVDPALAFRAFANRPEPDRVAQVANRVEAFVRLQRTPRKKRKLAILIPDYPSAPGRTGYAVGLDVPSSVLAMLHDLSEQGYGVEGIPQTPRELLEMLERGGGGLRLEDYLTLSKELPPAAIAAVEAAWGNAADETGLCEAPPSVLPDMSGRTEGGVQAPTTANFPFRAATFGNITVALAPDRGRSVDRRADYHDPTLPPRHALIAFGLWLRKTVGVHALVHVGAHGTLEWLPGKTVALSESCFPEIVTGALPVIYPFIVSNPGEAAQAKRRIAAVTLGHLPPPLTGAGLDEDQQQLERLVDEYAQALDGRHVAAGPAGAPARGRRDVLPTGRNLFTSDPRTMPTPTSFDLGRAASDEVLRSYMQSHGDWPRSLVIDLWGSASLRTGGEEIAQGLALMG
;
A
#
# COMPACT_ATOMS: atom_id res chain seq x y z
N SER A 1 7.80 -66.70 22.88
CA SER A 1 7.02 -67.87 22.41
C SER A 1 5.94 -67.35 21.48
N PRO A 2 6.03 -67.53 20.15
CA PRO A 2 5.03 -67.02 19.23
C PRO A 2 3.96 -68.08 18.96
N LEU A 3 2.70 -67.66 18.91
CA LEU A 3 1.67 -68.38 18.19
C LEU A 3 1.36 -67.57 16.94
N ALA A 4 1.80 -68.11 15.82
CA ALA A 4 1.37 -67.76 14.48
C ALA A 4 -0.05 -68.29 14.26
N GLY A 5 -0.88 -67.49 13.62
CA GLY A 5 -2.25 -67.83 13.24
C GLY A 5 -2.79 -66.76 12.32
N GLU A 6 -2.85 -67.10 11.05
CA GLU A 6 -3.23 -66.30 9.89
C GLU A 6 -4.53 -65.50 10.07
N MET A 7 -4.55 -64.24 9.63
CA MET A 7 -5.71 -63.71 8.92
C MET A 7 -5.26 -62.83 7.75
N SER A 8 -5.76 -63.24 6.59
CA SER A 8 -5.57 -62.68 5.26
C SER A 8 -5.91 -61.20 5.14
N GLY A 9 -5.29 -60.57 4.15
CA GLY A 9 -5.51 -59.19 3.74
C GLY A 9 -6.98 -58.74 3.75
N ARG A 10 -7.19 -57.56 4.32
CA ARG A 10 -8.28 -56.65 4.00
C ARG A 10 -7.71 -55.25 3.79
N THR A 11 -7.13 -55.05 2.63
CA THR A 11 -7.16 -53.74 1.95
C THR A 11 -8.48 -53.67 1.20
N GLU A 12 -9.57 -53.41 1.91
CA GLU A 12 -10.88 -53.09 1.33
C GLU A 12 -11.53 -51.97 2.13
N GLY A 13 -10.95 -50.76 2.01
CA GLY A 13 -11.74 -49.54 2.07
C GLY A 13 -12.31 -49.30 0.68
N GLY A 14 -13.26 -50.14 0.27
CA GLY A 14 -13.94 -50.04 -1.00
C GLY A 14 -14.47 -48.62 -1.20
N GLY A 15 -14.06 -48.01 -2.31
CA GLY A 15 -14.77 -46.88 -2.87
C GLY A 15 -16.21 -47.32 -3.10
N LYS A 16 -17.10 -46.95 -2.18
CA LYS A 16 -18.48 -46.72 -2.56
C LYS A 16 -18.41 -45.56 -3.54
N ASP A 17 -18.83 -45.83 -4.77
CA ASP A 17 -19.31 -44.81 -5.70
C ASP A 17 -20.02 -43.75 -4.87
N ARG A 18 -19.36 -42.60 -4.70
CA ARG A 18 -19.99 -41.44 -4.10
C ARG A 18 -21.04 -41.03 -5.11
N ASP A 19 -22.30 -41.18 -4.72
CA ASP A 19 -23.48 -40.73 -5.44
C ASP A 19 -23.13 -39.54 -6.34
N ALA A 20 -23.13 -39.80 -7.64
CA ALA A 20 -22.81 -38.84 -8.69
C ALA A 20 -23.92 -37.78 -8.88
N ASP A 21 -24.65 -37.47 -7.81
CA ASP A 21 -25.86 -36.65 -7.82
C ASP A 21 -25.84 -35.57 -6.72
N ASN A 22 -24.67 -35.31 -6.12
CA ASN A 22 -24.46 -34.12 -5.30
C ASN A 22 -23.59 -33.12 -6.09
N ASP A 23 -24.26 -32.21 -6.79
CA ASP A 23 -23.68 -31.20 -7.67
C ASP A 23 -22.91 -30.13 -6.85
N TYR A 24 -21.76 -30.51 -6.28
CA TYR A 24 -20.96 -29.60 -5.48
C TYR A 24 -20.50 -28.39 -6.30
N VAL A 25 -20.48 -27.23 -5.64
CA VAL A 25 -20.07 -25.96 -6.24
C VAL A 25 -18.56 -25.97 -6.58
N GLY A 26 -17.77 -26.81 -5.92
CA GLY A 26 -16.36 -27.07 -6.27
C GLY A 26 -15.64 -27.90 -5.20
N ILE A 27 -14.57 -28.61 -5.58
CA ILE A 27 -13.73 -29.36 -4.64
C ILE A 27 -12.67 -28.42 -4.04
N ILE A 28 -12.53 -28.45 -2.71
CA ILE A 28 -11.67 -27.53 -1.94
C ILE A 28 -10.74 -28.31 -1.01
N PRO A 29 -9.52 -28.65 -1.45
CA PRO A 29 -8.51 -29.25 -0.58
C PRO A 29 -8.13 -28.31 0.57
N ILE A 30 -8.07 -28.84 1.79
CA ILE A 30 -7.61 -28.13 2.99
C ILE A 30 -6.31 -28.77 3.43
N LEU A 31 -5.18 -28.13 3.12
CA LEU A 31 -3.85 -28.59 3.50
C LEU A 31 -3.51 -28.15 4.93
N PHE A 32 -3.21 -29.09 5.82
CA PHE A 32 -2.83 -28.80 7.21
C PHE A 32 -1.73 -29.71 7.72
N TYR A 33 -1.13 -29.38 8.87
CA TYR A 33 -0.03 -30.18 9.40
C TYR A 33 -0.49 -31.51 9.99
N ARG A 34 0.24 -32.59 9.67
CA ARG A 34 0.07 -33.91 10.30
C ARG A 34 0.19 -33.84 11.83
N SER A 35 1.03 -32.95 12.35
CA SER A 35 1.17 -32.75 13.81
C SER A 35 -0.12 -32.26 14.47
N MET A 36 -0.95 -31.46 13.78
CA MET A 36 -2.26 -31.04 14.31
C MET A 36 -3.18 -32.24 14.50
N LEU A 37 -3.21 -33.16 13.53
CA LEU A 37 -3.99 -34.40 13.61
C LEU A 37 -3.51 -35.29 14.75
N LEU A 38 -2.19 -35.50 14.86
CA LEU A 38 -1.59 -36.35 15.91
C LEU A 38 -1.81 -35.78 17.31
N ALA A 39 -1.90 -34.45 17.44
CA ALA A 39 -2.19 -33.77 18.70
C ALA A 39 -3.69 -33.64 18.99
N ALA A 40 -4.57 -34.14 18.12
CA ALA A 40 -6.02 -33.91 18.17
C ALA A 40 -6.42 -32.41 18.24
N ASP A 41 -5.60 -31.52 17.67
CA ASP A 41 -5.81 -30.06 17.64
C ASP A 41 -6.38 -29.62 16.27
N ILE A 42 -7.42 -30.32 15.80
CA ILE A 42 -8.02 -30.16 14.46
C ILE A 42 -9.41 -29.51 14.44
N ALA A 43 -9.95 -29.13 15.60
CA ALA A 43 -11.27 -28.48 15.69
C ALA A 43 -11.47 -27.28 14.73
N PRO A 44 -10.46 -26.43 14.44
CA PRO A 44 -10.58 -25.38 13.43
C PRO A 44 -10.78 -25.91 12.00
N ILE A 45 -10.14 -27.03 11.66
CA ILE A 45 -10.27 -27.67 10.35
C ILE A 45 -11.66 -28.29 10.20
N ASP A 46 -12.18 -28.94 11.25
CA ASP A 46 -13.54 -29.50 11.26
C ASP A 46 -14.60 -28.40 11.12
N ALA A 47 -14.44 -27.29 11.84
CA ALA A 47 -15.35 -26.15 11.73
C ALA A 47 -15.34 -25.54 10.31
N LEU A 48 -14.15 -25.41 9.71
CA LEU A 48 -14.02 -24.90 8.34
C LEU A 48 -14.59 -25.89 7.31
N PHE A 49 -14.37 -27.19 7.49
CA PHE A 49 -14.97 -28.24 6.66
C PHE A 49 -16.49 -28.09 6.65
N GLU A 50 -17.12 -27.99 7.81
CA GLU A 50 -18.58 -27.87 7.88
C GLU A 50 -19.08 -26.57 7.28
N ALA A 51 -18.39 -25.44 7.53
CA ALA A 51 -18.76 -24.15 6.94
C ALA A 51 -18.68 -24.15 5.40
N LEU A 52 -17.69 -24.82 4.80
CA LEU A 52 -17.58 -24.97 3.35
C LEU A 52 -18.67 -25.90 2.81
N ARG A 53 -18.96 -27.00 3.50
CA ARG A 53 -20.02 -27.96 3.12
C ARG A 53 -21.40 -27.31 3.11
N GLN A 54 -21.70 -26.45 4.09
CA GLN A 54 -22.95 -25.69 4.16
C GLN A 54 -23.14 -24.70 3.00
N ARG A 55 -22.05 -24.29 2.35
CA ARG A 55 -22.06 -23.46 1.12
C ARG A 55 -22.03 -24.30 -0.17
N GLY A 56 -22.32 -25.59 -0.06
CA GLY A 56 -22.37 -26.51 -1.21
C GLY A 56 -21.01 -26.85 -1.81
N MET A 57 -19.89 -26.54 -1.15
CA MET A 57 -18.55 -26.96 -1.61
C MET A 57 -18.20 -28.37 -1.09
N ALA A 58 -17.26 -29.04 -1.75
CA ALA A 58 -16.72 -30.35 -1.35
C ALA A 58 -15.33 -30.19 -0.71
N PRO A 59 -15.24 -29.89 0.59
CA PRO A 59 -13.96 -29.81 1.29
C PRO A 59 -13.25 -31.18 1.38
N VAL A 60 -11.94 -31.19 1.17
CA VAL A 60 -11.10 -32.40 1.27
C VAL A 60 -9.91 -32.12 2.19
N PRO A 61 -9.98 -32.46 3.48
CA PRO A 61 -8.84 -32.30 4.39
C PRO A 61 -7.68 -33.21 3.99
N ILE A 62 -6.49 -32.65 3.80
CA ILE A 62 -5.26 -33.36 3.45
C ILE A 62 -4.17 -32.92 4.44
N PHE A 63 -3.61 -33.86 5.19
CA PHE A 63 -2.54 -33.57 6.13
C PHE A 63 -1.16 -33.92 5.53
N VAL A 64 -0.17 -33.07 5.80
CA VAL A 64 1.22 -33.25 5.36
C VAL A 64 2.19 -33.00 6.51
N SER A 65 3.37 -33.62 6.45
CA SER A 65 4.43 -33.32 7.42
C SER A 65 5.03 -31.94 7.16
N SER A 66 5.33 -31.64 5.89
CA SER A 66 5.83 -30.33 5.45
C SER A 66 5.66 -30.20 3.94
N LEU A 67 5.34 -29.01 3.44
CA LEU A 67 5.38 -28.73 2.00
C LEU A 67 6.81 -28.57 1.46
N LYS A 68 7.84 -28.69 2.31
CA LYS A 68 9.26 -28.77 1.91
C LYS A 68 9.76 -30.20 1.76
N ASP A 69 8.98 -31.18 2.22
CA ASP A 69 9.33 -32.59 2.11
C ASP A 69 8.93 -33.12 0.71
N PRO A 70 9.87 -33.64 -0.10
CA PRO A 70 9.57 -34.10 -1.46
C PRO A 70 8.47 -35.16 -1.54
N ALA A 71 8.39 -36.07 -0.56
CA ALA A 71 7.35 -37.09 -0.53
C ALA A 71 5.96 -36.48 -0.28
N SER A 72 5.85 -35.57 0.68
CA SER A 72 4.64 -34.80 0.95
C SER A 72 4.21 -33.97 -0.27
N LEU A 73 5.16 -33.33 -0.97
CA LEU A 73 4.89 -32.58 -2.20
C LEU A 73 4.32 -33.48 -3.31
N ALA A 74 4.99 -34.59 -3.63
CA ALA A 74 4.55 -35.50 -4.68
C ALA A 74 3.16 -36.10 -4.39
N PHE A 75 2.88 -36.40 -3.11
CA PHE A 75 1.55 -36.85 -2.68
C PHE A 75 0.49 -35.78 -2.92
N VAL A 76 0.74 -34.53 -2.52
CA VAL A 76 -0.22 -33.43 -2.74
C VAL A 76 -0.39 -33.17 -4.23
N GLU A 77 0.66 -33.14 -5.03
CA GLU A 77 0.56 -32.98 -6.50
C GLU A 77 -0.34 -34.04 -7.12
N THR A 78 -0.14 -35.30 -6.76
CA THR A 78 -0.97 -36.43 -7.24
C THR A 78 -2.43 -36.26 -6.82
N ALA A 79 -2.67 -35.83 -5.57
CA ALA A 79 -4.00 -35.57 -5.06
C ALA A 79 -4.68 -34.41 -5.81
N LEU A 80 -3.98 -33.29 -6.03
CA LEU A 80 -4.53 -32.13 -6.74
C LEU A 80 -4.83 -32.45 -8.21
N ALA A 81 -3.95 -33.20 -8.89
CA ALA A 81 -4.18 -33.65 -10.26
C ALA A 81 -5.43 -34.53 -10.40
N THR A 82 -5.70 -35.36 -9.38
CA THR A 82 -6.89 -36.22 -9.32
C THR A 82 -8.15 -35.43 -8.97
N LEU A 83 -8.07 -34.56 -7.96
CA LEU A 83 -9.20 -33.83 -7.41
C LEU A 83 -9.67 -32.67 -8.31
N LYS A 84 -8.78 -32.09 -9.13
CA LYS A 84 -9.07 -30.92 -9.99
C LYS A 84 -9.80 -29.81 -9.21
N PRO A 85 -9.17 -29.27 -8.15
CA PRO A 85 -9.84 -28.38 -7.22
C PRO A 85 -10.25 -27.05 -7.87
N ALA A 86 -11.26 -26.38 -7.31
CA ALA A 86 -11.60 -25.01 -7.70
C ALA A 86 -10.71 -23.96 -6.99
N ALA A 87 -10.27 -24.29 -5.78
CA ALA A 87 -9.33 -23.51 -4.98
C ALA A 87 -8.68 -24.42 -3.91
N ILE A 88 -7.57 -23.97 -3.34
CA ILE A 88 -6.86 -24.67 -2.26
C ILE A 88 -6.89 -23.79 -1.01
N ILE A 89 -7.12 -24.39 0.16
CA ILE A 89 -6.95 -23.72 1.45
C ILE A 89 -5.73 -24.31 2.16
N THR A 90 -4.85 -23.45 2.66
CA THR A 90 -3.63 -23.85 3.38
C THR A 90 -3.66 -23.32 4.81
N ALA A 91 -3.58 -24.23 5.78
CA ALA A 91 -3.30 -23.97 7.18
C ALA A 91 -1.83 -24.22 7.55
N THR A 92 -0.98 -24.52 6.56
CA THR A 92 0.48 -24.68 6.74
C THR A 92 1.15 -23.30 6.73
N ALA A 93 1.42 -22.78 7.94
CA ALA A 93 1.94 -21.43 8.25
C ALA A 93 3.37 -21.11 7.73
N PHE A 94 3.84 -21.77 6.69
CA PHE A 94 5.17 -21.54 6.12
C PHE A 94 5.07 -21.55 4.60
N ALA A 95 6.00 -20.87 3.96
CA ALA A 95 6.18 -20.95 2.52
C ALA A 95 6.57 -22.39 2.11
N SER A 96 6.16 -22.78 0.91
CA SER A 96 6.52 -24.04 0.26
C SER A 96 8.03 -24.16 0.03
N GLY A 97 8.75 -23.05 0.09
CA GLY A 97 10.21 -23.01 0.13
C GLY A 97 10.88 -22.91 -1.23
N ALA A 98 10.17 -22.48 -2.27
CA ALA A 98 10.77 -22.15 -3.55
C ALA A 98 11.70 -20.94 -3.40
N GLU A 99 12.91 -21.04 -3.96
CA GLU A 99 13.76 -19.88 -4.20
C GLU A 99 13.04 -18.92 -5.17
N PRO A 100 13.32 -17.60 -5.10
CA PRO A 100 12.74 -16.65 -6.04
C PRO A 100 12.94 -17.09 -7.50
N GLY A 101 11.84 -17.27 -8.24
CA GLY A 101 11.87 -17.69 -9.64
C GLY A 101 11.69 -19.19 -9.90
N VAL A 102 11.58 -20.01 -8.85
CA VAL A 102 11.22 -21.44 -8.99
C VAL A 102 9.71 -21.61 -8.85
N GLU A 103 9.08 -22.36 -9.75
CA GLU A 103 7.66 -22.67 -9.64
C GLU A 103 7.36 -23.47 -8.36
N THR A 104 6.43 -22.95 -7.57
CA THR A 104 5.87 -23.62 -6.40
C THR A 104 4.86 -24.70 -6.81
N LEU A 105 4.46 -25.54 -5.85
CA LEU A 105 3.31 -26.43 -5.98
C LEU A 105 2.05 -25.69 -6.46
N PHE A 106 1.87 -24.45 -5.98
CA PHE A 106 0.67 -23.66 -6.23
C PHE A 106 0.65 -23.07 -7.63
N ASP A 107 1.81 -22.68 -8.17
CA ASP A 107 1.94 -22.23 -9.56
C ASP A 107 1.53 -23.33 -10.52
N ARG A 108 2.00 -24.57 -10.29
CA ARG A 108 1.62 -25.75 -11.08
C ARG A 108 0.14 -26.12 -10.93
N ALA A 109 -0.44 -25.90 -9.75
CA ALA A 109 -1.86 -26.17 -9.51
C ALA A 109 -2.79 -25.23 -10.28
N GLY A 110 -2.35 -23.98 -10.53
CA GLY A 110 -3.07 -23.03 -11.39
C GLY A 110 -4.43 -22.55 -10.84
N VAL A 111 -4.67 -22.66 -9.53
CA VAL A 111 -5.93 -22.27 -8.87
C VAL A 111 -5.66 -21.33 -7.69
N PRO A 112 -6.64 -20.51 -7.26
CA PRO A 112 -6.46 -19.65 -6.10
C PRO A 112 -6.11 -20.44 -4.84
N VAL A 113 -5.12 -19.93 -4.10
CA VAL A 113 -4.65 -20.53 -2.86
C VAL A 113 -4.90 -19.58 -1.70
N PHE A 114 -5.63 -20.03 -0.70
CA PHE A 114 -6.04 -19.26 0.46
C PHE A 114 -5.26 -19.65 1.70
N GLN A 115 -4.58 -18.69 2.31
CA GLN A 115 -3.93 -18.87 3.61
C GLN A 115 -4.93 -18.61 4.73
N VAL A 116 -5.19 -19.63 5.57
CA VAL A 116 -5.94 -19.47 6.83
C VAL A 116 -5.00 -19.44 8.03
N ILE A 117 -5.35 -18.66 9.06
CA ILE A 117 -4.54 -18.52 10.27
C ILE A 117 -5.14 -19.40 11.37
N VAL A 118 -4.37 -20.41 11.79
CA VAL A 118 -4.60 -21.19 13.01
C VAL A 118 -3.69 -20.60 14.09
N ALA A 119 -4.12 -19.51 14.72
CA ALA A 119 -3.24 -18.63 15.47
C ALA A 119 -2.76 -19.26 16.79
N THR A 120 -1.47 -19.12 17.09
CA THR A 120 -0.94 -19.43 18.43
C THR A 120 -1.26 -18.33 19.44
N THR A 121 -1.61 -17.14 18.95
CA THR A 121 -2.12 -16.00 19.73
C THR A 121 -3.36 -16.43 20.52
N ARG A 122 -3.41 -16.05 21.80
CA ARG A 122 -4.59 -16.31 22.64
C ARG A 122 -5.80 -15.50 22.18
N ARG A 123 -6.99 -16.08 22.32
CA ARG A 123 -8.24 -15.46 21.89
C ARG A 123 -8.52 -14.12 22.59
N ASP A 124 -8.30 -14.03 23.89
CA ASP A 124 -8.51 -12.81 24.68
C ASP A 124 -7.53 -11.68 24.28
N ILE A 125 -6.28 -12.04 23.99
CA ILE A 125 -5.27 -11.11 23.48
C ILE A 125 -5.65 -10.60 22.09
N TRP A 126 -6.06 -11.49 21.18
CA TRP A 126 -6.53 -11.08 19.86
C TRP A 126 -7.74 -10.15 19.96
N GLN A 127 -8.74 -10.48 20.79
CA GLN A 127 -9.96 -9.68 20.92
C GLN A 127 -9.64 -8.24 21.37
N ASN A 128 -8.84 -8.09 22.42
CA ASN A 128 -8.59 -6.80 23.08
C ASN A 128 -7.47 -5.96 22.44
N ASN A 129 -6.71 -6.53 21.49
CA ASN A 129 -5.58 -5.84 20.87
C ASN A 129 -5.87 -5.44 19.41
N GLN A 130 -5.49 -4.20 19.04
CA GLN A 130 -5.59 -3.70 17.67
C GLN A 130 -4.55 -4.29 16.71
N ARG A 131 -3.47 -4.89 17.21
CA ARG A 131 -2.46 -5.56 16.38
C ARG A 131 -2.97 -6.85 15.74
N GLY A 132 -4.01 -7.47 16.32
CA GLY A 132 -4.52 -8.77 15.89
C GLY A 132 -3.62 -9.94 16.30
N LEU A 133 -2.48 -10.13 15.62
CA LEU A 133 -1.59 -11.27 15.83
C LEU A 133 -0.32 -10.93 16.59
N ALA A 134 0.21 -11.91 17.32
CA ALA A 134 1.57 -11.87 17.86
C ALA A 134 2.61 -11.81 16.71
N PRO A 135 3.83 -11.26 16.96
CA PRO A 135 4.86 -11.15 15.92
C PRO A 135 5.19 -12.46 15.20
N ALA A 136 5.24 -13.57 15.95
CA ALA A 136 5.52 -14.89 15.39
C ALA A 136 4.39 -15.34 14.43
N ASP A 137 3.13 -15.20 14.85
CA ASP A 137 1.98 -15.56 14.00
C ASP A 137 1.91 -14.69 12.74
N LEU A 138 2.24 -13.40 12.84
CA LEU A 138 2.31 -12.51 11.67
C LEU A 138 3.38 -13.01 10.68
N ALA A 139 4.57 -13.35 11.16
CA ALA A 139 5.63 -13.85 10.28
C ALA A 139 5.23 -15.17 9.61
N MET A 140 4.76 -16.13 10.41
CA MET A 140 4.43 -17.48 9.95
C MET A 140 3.17 -17.49 9.08
N HIS A 141 2.03 -17.03 9.58
CA HIS A 141 0.77 -17.21 8.87
C HIS A 141 0.45 -16.12 7.83
N VAL A 142 1.24 -15.06 7.74
CA VAL A 142 0.97 -13.95 6.81
C VAL A 142 2.16 -13.69 5.90
N VAL A 143 3.30 -13.27 6.45
CA VAL A 143 4.43 -12.79 5.64
C VAL A 143 5.05 -13.91 4.80
N LEU A 144 5.33 -15.08 5.38
CA LEU A 144 5.93 -16.19 4.63
C LEU A 144 4.99 -16.75 3.54
N PRO A 145 3.69 -16.99 3.79
CA PRO A 145 2.72 -17.35 2.76
C PRO A 145 2.54 -16.33 1.63
N GLU A 146 2.74 -15.03 1.89
CA GLU A 146 2.72 -14.01 0.83
C GLU A 146 3.79 -14.25 -0.24
N LEU A 147 4.93 -14.87 0.12
CA LEU A 147 5.99 -15.23 -0.83
C LEU A 147 5.57 -16.33 -1.81
N ASP A 148 4.64 -17.19 -1.42
CA ASP A 148 4.01 -18.21 -2.27
C ASP A 148 2.82 -17.65 -3.07
N GLY A 149 2.55 -16.34 -3.01
CA GLY A 149 1.41 -15.72 -3.68
C GLY A 149 0.04 -16.07 -3.08
N ARG A 150 -0.01 -16.63 -1.85
CA ARG A 150 -1.27 -17.03 -1.22
C ARG A 150 -2.11 -15.81 -0.83
N ILE A 151 -3.43 -15.92 -1.01
CA ILE A 151 -4.42 -14.92 -0.62
C ILE A 151 -4.74 -15.09 0.86
N LEU A 152 -4.58 -14.04 1.67
CA LEU A 152 -4.92 -14.13 3.09
C LEU A 152 -6.44 -14.22 3.28
N ALA A 153 -6.93 -15.38 3.72
CA ALA A 153 -8.36 -15.60 3.97
C ALA A 153 -8.79 -15.12 5.37
N GLY A 154 -7.87 -15.08 6.33
CA GLY A 154 -8.15 -14.64 7.70
C GLY A 154 -7.90 -15.72 8.74
N ALA A 155 -8.13 -15.38 10.00
CA ALA A 155 -8.03 -16.35 11.09
C ALA A 155 -9.23 -17.27 11.12
N ILE A 156 -9.04 -18.51 11.55
CA ILE A 156 -10.14 -19.46 11.81
C ILE A 156 -10.15 -19.92 13.26
N SER A 157 -9.05 -19.72 13.99
CA SER A 157 -8.95 -20.09 15.40
C SER A 157 -7.89 -19.30 16.14
N PHE A 158 -8.02 -19.34 17.47
CA PHE A 158 -7.05 -18.79 18.41
C PHE A 158 -6.79 -19.79 19.53
N LYS A 159 -5.65 -19.68 20.23
CA LYS A 159 -5.40 -20.49 21.41
C LYS A 159 -6.35 -20.13 22.54
N GLY A 160 -7.00 -21.14 23.09
CA GLY A 160 -7.90 -21.03 24.23
C GLY A 160 -7.81 -22.25 25.12
N GLU A 161 -8.32 -22.12 26.33
CA GLU A 161 -8.39 -23.22 27.28
C GLU A 161 -9.36 -24.31 26.79
N SER A 162 -9.02 -25.57 27.04
CA SER A 162 -9.94 -26.69 26.93
C SER A 162 -10.82 -26.79 28.16
N GLU A 163 -11.90 -27.57 28.05
CA GLU A 163 -12.53 -28.11 29.24
C GLU A 163 -11.51 -28.93 30.04
N VAL A 164 -11.69 -28.97 31.35
CA VAL A 164 -10.83 -29.77 32.23
C VAL A 164 -11.11 -31.23 31.94
N ASP A 165 -10.06 -31.97 31.58
CA ASP A 165 -10.17 -33.42 31.45
C ASP A 165 -10.41 -34.00 32.86
N PRO A 166 -11.55 -34.66 33.13
CA PRO A 166 -11.87 -35.15 34.48
C PRO A 166 -10.91 -36.24 34.98
N ALA A 167 -10.29 -37.00 34.07
CA ALA A 167 -9.35 -38.07 34.41
C ALA A 167 -7.93 -37.52 34.66
N LEU A 168 -7.52 -36.49 33.92
CA LEU A 168 -6.19 -35.89 34.05
C LEU A 168 -6.15 -34.73 35.05
N ALA A 169 -7.32 -34.20 35.45
CA ALA A 169 -7.45 -32.96 36.23
C ALA A 169 -6.63 -31.79 35.64
N PHE A 170 -6.43 -31.81 34.32
CA PHE A 170 -5.57 -30.90 33.59
C PHE A 170 -6.37 -30.09 32.58
N ARG A 171 -6.04 -28.81 32.46
CA ARG A 171 -6.63 -27.89 31.48
C ARG A 171 -5.61 -27.62 30.38
N ALA A 172 -5.83 -28.22 29.22
CA ALA A 172 -4.96 -28.04 28.06
C ALA A 172 -5.25 -26.71 27.34
N PHE A 173 -4.30 -26.26 26.52
CA PHE A 173 -4.52 -25.17 25.57
C PHE A 173 -4.58 -25.73 24.15
N ALA A 174 -5.72 -25.52 23.49
CA ALA A 174 -5.99 -25.98 22.13
C ALA A 174 -6.41 -24.81 21.24
N ASN A 175 -6.31 -25.00 19.93
CA ASN A 175 -6.89 -24.06 18.99
C ASN A 175 -8.41 -24.20 19.00
N ARG A 176 -9.09 -23.11 19.37
CA ARG A 176 -10.55 -23.06 19.39
C ARG A 176 -11.04 -22.31 18.15
N PRO A 177 -11.93 -22.91 17.33
CA PRO A 177 -12.49 -22.21 16.19
C PRO A 177 -13.20 -20.94 16.64
N GLU A 178 -13.06 -19.86 15.87
CA GLU A 178 -13.79 -18.61 16.05
C GLU A 178 -14.91 -18.58 14.99
N PRO A 179 -16.18 -18.86 15.35
CA PRO A 179 -17.22 -19.22 14.38
C PRO A 179 -17.49 -18.18 13.29
N ASP A 180 -17.53 -16.89 13.66
CA ASP A 180 -17.79 -15.82 12.72
C ASP A 180 -16.62 -15.63 11.73
N ARG A 181 -15.38 -15.83 12.20
CA ARG A 181 -14.20 -15.83 11.34
C ARG A 181 -14.16 -17.02 10.39
N VAL A 182 -14.52 -18.21 10.85
CA VAL A 182 -14.64 -19.41 10.00
C VAL A 182 -15.68 -19.17 8.89
N ALA A 183 -16.84 -18.60 9.25
CA ALA A 183 -17.89 -18.27 8.28
C ALA A 183 -17.40 -17.24 7.25
N GLN A 184 -16.65 -16.23 7.67
CA GLN A 184 -16.09 -15.22 6.78
C GLN A 184 -15.07 -15.80 5.79
N VAL A 185 -14.18 -16.67 6.25
CA VAL A 185 -13.24 -17.41 5.37
C VAL A 185 -14.02 -18.22 4.34
N ALA A 186 -15.03 -18.98 4.76
CA ALA A 186 -15.83 -19.80 3.87
C ALA A 186 -16.62 -18.94 2.85
N ASN A 187 -17.16 -17.78 3.26
CA ASN A 187 -17.79 -16.82 2.36
C ASN A 187 -16.81 -16.30 1.29
N ARG A 188 -15.55 -16.03 1.66
CA ARG A 188 -14.54 -15.53 0.72
C ARG A 188 -14.20 -16.58 -0.33
N VAL A 189 -13.99 -17.83 0.09
CA VAL A 189 -13.74 -18.94 -0.83
C VAL A 189 -14.93 -19.14 -1.77
N GLU A 190 -16.16 -19.14 -1.24
CA GLU A 190 -17.38 -19.23 -2.03
C GLU A 190 -17.49 -18.10 -3.06
N ALA A 191 -17.18 -16.85 -2.67
CA ALA A 191 -17.26 -15.72 -3.58
C ALA A 191 -16.28 -15.83 -4.76
N PHE A 192 -15.06 -16.37 -4.53
CA PHE A 192 -14.10 -16.69 -5.58
C PHE A 192 -14.59 -17.82 -6.50
N VAL A 193 -15.11 -18.90 -5.93
CA VAL A 193 -15.68 -20.01 -6.72
C VAL A 193 -16.87 -19.54 -7.55
N ARG A 194 -17.73 -18.69 -6.98
CA ARG A 194 -18.84 -18.04 -7.68
C ARG A 194 -18.33 -17.20 -8.85
N LEU A 195 -17.31 -16.38 -8.65
CA LEU A 195 -16.68 -15.60 -9.73
C LEU A 195 -16.15 -16.51 -10.86
N GLN A 196 -15.46 -17.60 -10.51
CA GLN A 196 -14.94 -18.55 -11.50
C GLN A 196 -16.07 -19.19 -12.32
N ARG A 197 -17.13 -19.68 -11.67
CA ARG A 197 -18.25 -20.38 -12.31
C ARG A 197 -19.18 -19.48 -13.10
N THR A 198 -19.34 -18.21 -12.71
CA THR A 198 -20.17 -17.28 -13.47
C THR A 198 -19.55 -17.06 -14.87
N PRO A 199 -20.28 -17.31 -15.97
CA PRO A 199 -19.78 -17.05 -17.32
C PRO A 199 -19.37 -15.58 -17.48
N ARG A 200 -18.26 -15.29 -18.18
CA ARG A 200 -17.72 -13.92 -18.33
C ARG A 200 -18.78 -12.88 -18.69
N LYS A 201 -19.65 -13.21 -19.65
CA LYS A 201 -20.76 -12.33 -20.09
C LYS A 201 -21.74 -11.94 -18.97
N LYS A 202 -21.90 -12.77 -17.92
CA LYS A 202 -22.77 -12.55 -16.76
C LYS A 202 -22.02 -12.02 -15.52
N ARG A 203 -20.69 -11.91 -15.57
CA ARG A 203 -19.90 -11.42 -14.43
C ARG A 203 -20.11 -9.92 -14.27
N LYS A 204 -20.71 -9.56 -13.13
CA LYS A 204 -20.79 -8.19 -12.62
C LYS A 204 -19.52 -7.80 -11.88
N LEU A 205 -18.86 -6.71 -12.26
CA LEU A 205 -17.66 -6.20 -11.61
C LEU A 205 -17.87 -4.75 -11.17
N ALA A 206 -17.27 -4.34 -10.05
CA ALA A 206 -17.12 -2.93 -9.70
C ALA A 206 -15.68 -2.50 -9.85
N ILE A 207 -15.42 -1.42 -10.59
CA ILE A 207 -14.12 -0.77 -10.71
C ILE A 207 -14.14 0.49 -9.83
N LEU A 208 -13.31 0.51 -8.79
CA LEU A 208 -13.16 1.68 -7.92
C LEU A 208 -12.01 2.55 -8.38
N ILE A 209 -12.34 3.82 -8.56
CA ILE A 209 -11.38 4.90 -8.84
C ILE A 209 -11.10 5.62 -7.52
N PRO A 210 -9.82 5.88 -7.16
CA PRO A 210 -9.45 6.67 -6.00
C PRO A 210 -9.92 8.12 -6.20
N ASP A 211 -10.42 8.74 -5.13
CA ASP A 211 -10.82 10.14 -5.17
C ASP A 211 -10.13 10.98 -4.10
N TYR A 212 -9.74 12.18 -4.51
CA TYR A 212 -9.21 13.21 -3.63
C TYR A 212 -10.09 14.46 -3.70
N PRO A 213 -11.33 14.41 -3.18
CA PRO A 213 -12.31 15.48 -3.33
C PRO A 213 -11.80 16.82 -2.80
N SER A 214 -10.94 16.84 -1.77
CA SER A 214 -10.36 18.05 -1.19
C SER A 214 -9.21 18.68 -2.01
N ALA A 215 -8.81 18.09 -3.14
CA ALA A 215 -7.74 18.59 -4.00
C ALA A 215 -8.27 18.72 -5.45
N PRO A 216 -8.61 19.95 -5.90
CA PRO A 216 -9.12 20.18 -7.25
C PRO A 216 -8.23 19.53 -8.32
N GLY A 217 -8.83 18.82 -9.28
CA GLY A 217 -8.11 18.14 -10.37
C GLY A 217 -7.46 16.80 -10.02
N ARG A 218 -7.70 16.24 -8.81
CA ARG A 218 -7.14 14.93 -8.40
C ARG A 218 -8.15 13.78 -8.35
N THR A 219 -9.32 13.92 -8.95
CA THR A 219 -10.26 12.80 -9.13
C THR A 219 -9.64 11.76 -10.06
N GLY A 220 -9.56 10.50 -9.60
CA GLY A 220 -8.84 9.45 -10.32
C GLY A 220 -7.33 9.64 -10.33
N TYR A 221 -6.77 10.42 -9.40
CA TYR A 221 -5.32 10.47 -9.24
C TYR A 221 -4.82 9.20 -8.54
N ALA A 222 -3.84 8.54 -9.13
CA ALA A 222 -3.05 7.51 -8.46
C ALA A 222 -1.56 7.71 -8.74
N VAL A 223 -0.73 7.32 -7.78
CA VAL A 223 0.73 7.46 -7.92
C VAL A 223 1.21 6.65 -9.12
N GLY A 224 1.73 7.36 -10.13
CA GLY A 224 2.35 6.75 -11.29
C GLY A 224 1.39 6.04 -12.27
N LEU A 225 0.09 6.35 -12.22
CA LEU A 225 -0.92 5.75 -13.09
C LEU A 225 -1.97 6.78 -13.52
N ASP A 226 -2.25 6.85 -14.82
CA ASP A 226 -3.42 7.58 -15.34
C ASP A 226 -4.65 6.69 -15.16
N VAL A 227 -5.38 6.85 -14.05
CA VAL A 227 -6.51 5.96 -13.72
C VAL A 227 -7.66 6.09 -14.71
N PRO A 228 -8.16 7.29 -15.08
CA PRO A 228 -9.26 7.39 -16.05
C PRO A 228 -8.94 6.72 -17.39
N SER A 229 -7.73 6.92 -17.93
CA SER A 229 -7.31 6.25 -19.17
C SER A 229 -7.13 4.75 -18.98
N SER A 230 -6.57 4.31 -17.85
CA SER A 230 -6.40 2.88 -17.53
C SER A 230 -7.76 2.17 -17.38
N VAL A 231 -8.74 2.80 -16.73
CA VAL A 231 -10.09 2.25 -16.59
C VAL A 231 -10.79 2.15 -17.94
N LEU A 232 -10.62 3.15 -18.81
CA LEU A 232 -11.15 3.09 -20.17
C LEU A 232 -10.54 1.91 -20.95
N ALA A 233 -9.23 1.72 -20.88
CA ALA A 233 -8.54 0.56 -21.47
C ALA A 233 -9.08 -0.76 -20.88
N MET A 234 -9.25 -0.84 -19.55
CA MET A 234 -9.83 -2.03 -18.90
C MET A 234 -11.24 -2.34 -19.40
N LEU A 235 -12.08 -1.33 -19.66
CA LEU A 235 -13.44 -1.56 -20.20
C LEU A 235 -13.38 -2.16 -21.61
N HIS A 236 -12.46 -1.69 -22.46
CA HIS A 236 -12.23 -2.28 -23.78
C HIS A 236 -11.70 -3.72 -23.68
N ASP A 237 -10.67 -3.96 -22.87
CA ASP A 237 -10.09 -5.29 -22.66
C ASP A 237 -11.14 -6.28 -22.13
N LEU A 238 -11.97 -5.86 -21.17
CA LEU A 238 -13.06 -6.68 -20.65
C LEU A 238 -14.10 -7.02 -21.74
N SER A 239 -14.46 -6.04 -22.58
CA SER A 239 -15.37 -6.26 -23.71
C SER A 239 -14.80 -7.29 -24.69
N GLU A 240 -13.54 -7.15 -25.09
CA GLU A 240 -12.84 -8.07 -25.99
C GLU A 240 -12.72 -9.48 -25.39
N GLN A 241 -12.57 -9.59 -24.08
CA GLN A 241 -12.52 -10.88 -23.37
C GLN A 241 -13.90 -11.52 -23.14
N GLY A 242 -14.98 -10.92 -23.66
CA GLY A 242 -16.35 -11.46 -23.65
C GLY A 242 -17.14 -11.16 -22.37
N TYR A 243 -16.74 -10.14 -21.60
CA TYR A 243 -17.59 -9.61 -20.53
C TYR A 243 -18.75 -8.80 -21.12
N GLY A 244 -19.86 -8.70 -20.38
CA GLY A 244 -20.99 -7.89 -20.81
C GLY A 244 -20.72 -6.42 -20.56
N VAL A 245 -19.99 -5.76 -21.45
CA VAL A 245 -19.66 -4.33 -21.38
C VAL A 245 -20.41 -3.59 -22.49
N GLU A 246 -21.08 -2.50 -22.16
CA GLU A 246 -21.89 -1.70 -23.08
C GLU A 246 -21.66 -0.21 -22.84
N GLY A 247 -21.79 0.62 -23.88
CA GLY A 247 -21.77 2.08 -23.73
C GLY A 247 -20.43 2.67 -23.25
N ILE A 248 -19.30 2.06 -23.63
CA ILE A 248 -17.96 2.54 -23.27
C ILE A 248 -17.78 3.99 -23.80
N PRO A 249 -17.40 4.96 -22.94
CA PRO A 249 -17.20 6.35 -23.36
C PRO A 249 -15.99 6.47 -24.30
N GLN A 250 -15.93 7.51 -25.12
CA GLN A 250 -14.84 7.68 -26.08
C GLN A 250 -13.60 8.32 -25.46
N THR A 251 -13.78 9.06 -24.37
CA THR A 251 -12.69 9.77 -23.70
C THR A 251 -12.70 9.57 -22.18
N PRO A 252 -11.53 9.66 -21.51
CA PRO A 252 -11.46 9.65 -20.05
C PRO A 252 -12.27 10.78 -19.40
N ARG A 253 -12.40 11.92 -20.09
CA ARG A 253 -13.22 13.04 -19.63
C ARG A 253 -14.71 12.69 -19.60
N GLU A 254 -15.22 12.08 -20.66
CA GLU A 254 -16.61 11.60 -20.71
C GLU A 254 -16.89 10.59 -19.60
N LEU A 255 -15.94 9.68 -19.31
CA LEU A 255 -16.06 8.75 -18.18
C LEU A 255 -16.25 9.49 -16.85
N LEU A 256 -15.41 10.50 -16.57
CA LEU A 256 -15.52 11.29 -15.35
C LEU A 256 -16.83 12.09 -15.28
N GLU A 257 -17.26 12.71 -16.39
CA GLU A 257 -18.54 13.43 -16.47
C GLU A 257 -19.75 12.49 -16.21
N MET A 258 -19.68 11.24 -16.68
CA MET A 258 -20.71 10.24 -16.38
C MET A 258 -20.73 9.85 -14.90
N LEU A 259 -19.57 9.76 -14.25
CA LEU A 259 -19.48 9.49 -12.80
C LEU A 259 -20.04 10.64 -11.97
N GLU A 260 -19.80 11.89 -12.39
CA GLU A 260 -20.30 13.10 -11.72
C GLU A 260 -21.82 13.25 -11.83
N ARG A 261 -22.40 12.93 -12.99
CA ARG A 261 -23.87 12.88 -13.15
C ARG A 261 -24.52 11.87 -12.19
N GLY A 262 -23.75 10.86 -11.79
CA GLY A 262 -24.22 9.79 -10.93
C GLY A 262 -25.23 8.88 -11.63
N GLY A 263 -25.83 7.98 -10.85
CA GLY A 263 -26.78 6.99 -11.37
C GLY A 263 -26.96 5.78 -10.46
N GLY A 264 -26.08 5.61 -9.47
CA GLY A 264 -26.22 4.63 -8.40
C GLY A 264 -26.64 5.29 -7.09
N GLY A 265 -27.29 4.50 -6.22
CA GLY A 265 -27.62 4.94 -4.87
C GLY A 265 -28.27 3.83 -4.06
N LEU A 266 -28.33 4.02 -2.74
CA LEU A 266 -29.04 3.14 -1.82
C LEU A 266 -30.11 3.95 -1.08
N ARG A 267 -31.37 3.50 -1.13
CA ARG A 267 -32.44 4.16 -0.36
C ARG A 267 -32.16 4.01 1.13
N LEU A 268 -32.56 5.00 1.92
CA LEU A 268 -32.37 4.97 3.38
C LEU A 268 -33.04 3.75 4.01
N GLU A 269 -34.24 3.38 3.55
CA GLU A 269 -34.96 2.19 4.03
C GLU A 269 -34.19 0.88 3.77
N ASP A 270 -33.56 0.78 2.61
CA ASP A 270 -32.75 -0.39 2.22
C ASP A 270 -31.47 -0.41 3.07
N TYR A 271 -30.83 0.74 3.28
CA TYR A 271 -29.68 0.86 4.18
C TYR A 271 -30.01 0.42 5.61
N LEU A 272 -31.10 0.94 6.20
CA LEU A 272 -31.53 0.59 7.55
C LEU A 272 -31.94 -0.88 7.70
N THR A 273 -32.40 -1.50 6.61
CA THR A 273 -32.73 -2.93 6.60
C THR A 273 -31.46 -3.77 6.54
N LEU A 274 -30.56 -3.45 5.60
CA LEU A 274 -29.31 -4.18 5.40
C LEU A 274 -28.32 -3.99 6.55
N SER A 275 -28.32 -2.83 7.22
CA SER A 275 -27.43 -2.55 8.35
C SER A 275 -27.72 -3.41 9.58
N LYS A 276 -28.92 -4.02 9.68
CA LYS A 276 -29.27 -4.97 10.75
C LYS A 276 -28.47 -6.27 10.70
N GLU A 277 -27.92 -6.62 9.53
CA GLU A 277 -27.00 -7.76 9.39
C GLU A 277 -25.58 -7.44 9.85
N LEU A 278 -25.25 -6.16 10.09
CA LEU A 278 -23.92 -5.72 10.51
C LEU A 278 -23.77 -5.78 12.03
N PRO A 279 -22.53 -5.89 12.56
CA PRO A 279 -22.29 -5.95 13.99
C PRO A 279 -22.88 -4.73 14.73
N PRO A 280 -23.75 -4.93 15.75
CA PRO A 280 -24.43 -3.83 16.43
C PRO A 280 -23.47 -2.80 17.03
N ALA A 281 -22.34 -3.25 17.58
CA ALA A 281 -21.33 -2.38 18.16
C ALA A 281 -20.66 -1.47 17.10
N ALA A 282 -20.52 -1.94 15.86
CA ALA A 282 -19.94 -1.13 14.79
C ALA A 282 -20.93 -0.06 14.31
N ILE A 283 -22.22 -0.40 14.19
CA ILE A 283 -23.26 0.57 13.84
C ILE A 283 -23.42 1.62 14.94
N ALA A 284 -23.45 1.22 16.21
CA ALA A 284 -23.51 2.15 17.32
C ALA A 284 -22.30 3.10 17.35
N ALA A 285 -21.10 2.63 16.99
CA ALA A 285 -19.92 3.50 16.89
C ALA A 285 -20.05 4.54 15.76
N VAL A 286 -20.62 4.14 14.61
CA VAL A 286 -20.89 5.05 13.48
C VAL A 286 -21.92 6.10 13.89
N GLU A 287 -23.03 5.68 14.51
CA GLU A 287 -24.07 6.60 14.98
C GLU A 287 -23.56 7.57 16.05
N ALA A 288 -22.71 7.09 16.97
CA ALA A 288 -22.09 7.93 17.99
C ALA A 288 -21.13 8.98 17.39
N ALA A 289 -20.46 8.66 16.28
CA ALA A 289 -19.54 9.59 15.62
C ALA A 289 -20.26 10.57 14.67
N TRP A 290 -21.30 10.13 13.99
CA TRP A 290 -21.87 10.83 12.83
C TRP A 290 -23.35 11.21 12.95
N GLY A 291 -24.07 10.74 13.98
CA GLY A 291 -25.50 11.01 14.15
C GLY A 291 -26.37 9.99 13.42
N ASN A 292 -27.55 10.42 12.94
CA ASN A 292 -28.48 9.51 12.29
C ASN A 292 -28.13 9.37 10.79
N ALA A 293 -28.26 8.17 10.25
CA ALA A 293 -28.10 7.92 8.81
C ALA A 293 -28.99 8.81 7.93
N ALA A 294 -30.18 9.21 8.42
CA ALA A 294 -31.07 10.12 7.73
C ALA A 294 -30.44 11.50 7.45
N ASP A 295 -29.55 11.96 8.35
CA ASP A 295 -28.90 13.27 8.27
C ASP A 295 -27.85 13.33 7.13
N GLU A 296 -27.42 12.17 6.63
CA GLU A 296 -26.49 12.06 5.50
C GLU A 296 -27.18 11.86 4.14
N THR A 297 -28.51 11.70 4.12
CA THR A 297 -29.24 11.44 2.87
C THR A 297 -29.33 12.69 1.99
N GLY A 298 -29.25 12.50 0.67
CA GLY A 298 -29.26 13.59 -0.30
C GLY A 298 -27.95 14.38 -0.40
N LEU A 299 -26.95 14.08 0.42
CA LEU A 299 -25.61 14.66 0.31
C LEU A 299 -24.78 13.85 -0.70
N CYS A 300 -24.45 14.46 -1.85
CA CYS A 300 -23.34 13.99 -2.67
C CYS A 300 -22.16 14.91 -2.40
N GLU A 301 -21.05 14.39 -1.90
CA GLU A 301 -19.82 15.17 -1.76
C GLU A 301 -19.30 15.53 -3.15
N ALA A 302 -19.66 16.73 -3.63
CA ALA A 302 -19.08 17.31 -4.83
C ALA A 302 -17.69 17.87 -4.49
N PRO A 303 -16.68 17.70 -5.37
CA PRO A 303 -15.41 18.39 -5.18
C PRO A 303 -15.65 19.92 -5.19
N PRO A 304 -14.86 20.72 -4.46
CA PRO A 304 -14.81 22.17 -4.69
C PRO A 304 -14.48 22.36 -6.17
N SER A 305 -15.42 22.91 -6.93
CA SER A 305 -15.33 23.02 -8.38
C SER A 305 -14.04 23.75 -8.81
N VAL A 306 -13.39 23.25 -9.86
CA VAL A 306 -12.21 23.86 -10.52
C VAL A 306 -12.57 25.12 -11.33
N LEU A 307 -13.76 25.70 -11.11
CA LEU A 307 -14.20 26.92 -11.77
C LEU A 307 -14.35 28.01 -10.69
N PRO A 308 -13.73 29.20 -10.87
CA PRO A 308 -13.94 30.31 -9.96
C PRO A 308 -15.42 30.70 -9.98
N ASP A 309 -15.90 31.02 -8.78
CA ASP A 309 -17.16 31.73 -8.47
C ASP A 309 -17.73 32.50 -9.67
N MET A 310 -18.77 31.92 -10.26
CA MET A 310 -19.82 32.67 -10.93
C MET A 310 -21.11 32.29 -10.21
N SER A 311 -21.30 32.88 -9.03
CA SER A 311 -22.58 33.03 -8.35
C SER A 311 -23.59 33.82 -9.19
N GLY A 312 -24.00 33.23 -10.31
CA GLY A 312 -25.26 33.53 -10.98
C GLY A 312 -26.33 32.64 -10.37
N ARG A 313 -26.98 33.11 -9.31
CA ARG A 313 -28.24 32.51 -8.81
C ARG A 313 -29.19 32.33 -9.99
N THR A 314 -29.41 31.08 -10.41
CA THR A 314 -30.68 30.73 -11.04
C THR A 314 -31.58 30.23 -9.94
N GLU A 315 -32.53 31.08 -9.57
CA GLU A 315 -33.76 30.68 -8.90
C GLU A 315 -34.53 29.75 -9.86
N GLY A 316 -34.14 28.48 -9.87
CA GLY A 316 -34.84 27.41 -10.54
C GLY A 316 -34.90 26.26 -9.56
N GLY A 317 -36.04 26.13 -8.87
CA GLY A 317 -36.23 25.13 -7.82
C GLY A 317 -35.90 23.73 -8.29
N VAL A 318 -34.75 23.22 -7.85
CA VAL A 318 -34.49 21.78 -7.81
C VAL A 318 -35.36 21.26 -6.68
N GLN A 319 -36.44 20.56 -7.03
CA GLN A 319 -37.25 19.82 -6.07
C GLN A 319 -36.30 18.99 -5.19
N ALA A 320 -36.39 19.19 -3.87
CA ALA A 320 -35.74 18.31 -2.92
C ALA A 320 -36.10 16.85 -3.28
N PRO A 321 -35.13 15.92 -3.31
CA PRO A 321 -35.40 14.54 -3.68
C PRO A 321 -36.57 14.02 -2.84
N THR A 322 -37.62 13.55 -3.51
CA THR A 322 -38.86 13.09 -2.86
C THR A 322 -38.68 11.80 -2.05
N THR A 323 -37.48 11.21 -2.06
CA THR A 323 -37.11 10.00 -1.30
C THR A 323 -35.69 10.12 -0.73
N ALA A 324 -35.55 9.88 0.58
CA ALA A 324 -34.26 9.88 1.27
C ALA A 324 -33.36 8.75 0.75
N ASN A 325 -32.24 9.08 0.13
CA ASN A 325 -31.28 8.13 -0.44
C ASN A 325 -29.83 8.58 -0.24
N PHE A 326 -28.91 7.62 -0.29
CA PHE A 326 -27.47 7.83 -0.42
C PHE A 326 -27.10 7.82 -1.91
N PRO A 327 -26.81 8.97 -2.53
CA PRO A 327 -26.37 9.02 -3.93
C PRO A 327 -24.90 8.61 -4.04
N PHE A 328 -24.57 7.87 -5.09
CA PHE A 328 -23.19 7.48 -5.39
C PHE A 328 -22.75 7.97 -6.77
N ARG A 329 -21.52 8.47 -6.84
CA ARG A 329 -20.83 8.81 -8.09
C ARG A 329 -20.41 7.52 -8.79
N ALA A 330 -21.30 7.01 -9.61
CA ALA A 330 -21.14 5.73 -10.28
C ALA A 330 -21.82 5.74 -11.66
N ALA A 331 -21.19 5.06 -12.62
CA ALA A 331 -21.68 4.83 -13.96
C ALA A 331 -21.63 3.33 -14.28
N THR A 332 -22.63 2.82 -15.01
CA THR A 332 -22.74 1.39 -15.32
C THR A 332 -22.66 1.17 -16.83
N PHE A 333 -21.79 0.24 -17.23
CA PHE A 333 -21.45 -0.15 -18.59
C PHE A 333 -21.78 -1.63 -18.77
N GLY A 334 -23.05 -1.94 -19.01
CA GLY A 334 -23.55 -3.32 -18.98
C GLY A 334 -23.47 -3.93 -17.58
N ASN A 335 -22.60 -4.92 -17.39
CA ASN A 335 -22.34 -5.58 -16.11
C ASN A 335 -21.17 -4.96 -15.33
N ILE A 336 -20.51 -3.92 -15.85
CA ILE A 336 -19.38 -3.28 -15.18
C ILE A 336 -19.83 -1.95 -14.59
N THR A 337 -19.68 -1.77 -13.28
CA THR A 337 -19.95 -0.51 -12.59
C THR A 337 -18.63 0.18 -12.26
N VAL A 338 -18.41 1.39 -12.76
CA VAL A 338 -17.29 2.23 -12.36
C VAL A 338 -17.80 3.20 -11.29
N ALA A 339 -17.07 3.36 -10.19
CA ALA A 339 -17.52 4.22 -9.09
C ALA A 339 -16.36 4.89 -8.33
N LEU A 340 -16.67 6.03 -7.71
CA LEU A 340 -15.83 6.70 -6.72
C LEU A 340 -16.39 6.37 -5.34
N ALA A 341 -15.57 5.79 -4.46
CA ALA A 341 -15.99 5.54 -3.09
C ALA A 341 -16.27 6.87 -2.37
N PRO A 342 -17.33 6.98 -1.56
CA PRO A 342 -17.52 8.13 -0.67
C PRO A 342 -16.31 8.33 0.25
N ASP A 343 -16.06 9.58 0.66
CA ASP A 343 -15.01 9.85 1.65
C ASP A 343 -15.36 9.15 2.98
N ARG A 344 -14.32 8.77 3.73
CA ARG A 344 -14.50 8.11 5.02
C ARG A 344 -14.88 9.08 6.14
N GLY A 345 -14.57 10.36 5.98
CA GLY A 345 -14.80 11.43 6.96
C GLY A 345 -15.46 12.65 6.31
N ARG A 346 -15.46 13.80 6.99
CA ARG A 346 -16.01 15.05 6.43
C ARG A 346 -15.00 15.68 5.48
N SER A 347 -15.47 16.18 4.34
CA SER A 347 -14.58 16.86 3.37
C SER A 347 -13.90 18.11 3.96
N VAL A 348 -14.58 18.83 4.87
CA VAL A 348 -14.05 20.06 5.52
C VAL A 348 -12.92 19.75 6.51
N ASP A 349 -13.06 18.69 7.29
CA ASP A 349 -12.09 18.29 8.32
C ASP A 349 -11.21 17.11 7.88
N ARG A 350 -11.14 16.86 6.55
CA ARG A 350 -10.59 15.63 5.98
C ARG A 350 -9.24 15.27 6.57
N ARG A 351 -8.31 16.22 6.71
CA ARG A 351 -6.96 15.92 7.25
C ARG A 351 -7.03 15.31 8.66
N ALA A 352 -7.85 15.86 9.55
CA ALA A 352 -7.99 15.35 10.91
C ALA A 352 -8.70 14.00 10.91
N ASP A 353 -9.86 13.94 10.24
CA ASP A 353 -10.68 12.74 10.17
C ASP A 353 -9.91 11.57 9.55
N TYR A 354 -9.16 11.81 8.46
CA TYR A 354 -8.46 10.78 7.70
C TYR A 354 -7.26 10.18 8.44
N HIS A 355 -6.67 10.91 9.37
CA HIS A 355 -5.55 10.45 10.18
C HIS A 355 -5.95 9.91 11.55
N ASP A 356 -7.22 9.99 11.94
CA ASP A 356 -7.73 9.34 13.14
C ASP A 356 -7.93 7.83 12.89
N PRO A 357 -7.14 6.95 13.54
CA PRO A 357 -7.22 5.50 13.33
C PRO A 357 -8.43 4.84 14.00
N THR A 358 -9.18 5.57 14.82
CA THR A 358 -10.32 5.08 15.60
C THR A 358 -11.66 5.58 15.08
N LEU A 359 -11.68 6.71 14.37
CA LEU A 359 -12.89 7.31 13.82
C LEU A 359 -13.54 6.42 12.75
N PRO A 360 -14.73 5.84 12.99
CA PRO A 360 -15.42 4.97 12.03
C PRO A 360 -15.76 5.71 10.74
N PRO A 361 -15.92 5.00 9.61
CA PRO A 361 -16.39 5.63 8.38
C PRO A 361 -17.82 6.16 8.54
N ARG A 362 -18.17 7.16 7.73
CA ARG A 362 -19.53 7.69 7.62
C ARG A 362 -20.54 6.65 7.14
N HIS A 363 -21.84 6.89 7.37
CA HIS A 363 -22.91 5.99 6.92
C HIS A 363 -22.86 5.82 5.39
N ALA A 364 -22.56 6.89 4.65
CA ALA A 364 -22.42 6.86 3.19
C ALA A 364 -21.44 5.78 2.67
N LEU A 365 -20.28 5.59 3.31
CA LEU A 365 -19.31 4.59 2.87
C LEU A 365 -19.74 3.15 3.20
N ILE A 366 -20.46 2.95 4.32
CA ILE A 366 -21.08 1.65 4.65
C ILE A 366 -22.20 1.34 3.65
N ALA A 367 -23.06 2.33 3.38
CA ALA A 367 -24.13 2.23 2.39
C ALA A 367 -23.59 1.89 1.00
N PHE A 368 -22.44 2.47 0.61
CA PHE A 368 -21.76 2.15 -0.64
C PHE A 368 -21.33 0.69 -0.73
N GLY A 369 -20.68 0.16 0.33
CA GLY A 369 -20.30 -1.26 0.38
C GLY A 369 -21.50 -2.22 0.37
N LEU A 370 -22.59 -1.86 1.06
CA LEU A 370 -23.84 -2.61 1.02
C LEU A 370 -24.49 -2.57 -0.37
N TRP A 371 -24.52 -1.41 -1.01
CA TRP A 371 -25.05 -1.23 -2.36
C TRP A 371 -24.31 -2.10 -3.38
N LEU A 372 -22.98 -2.07 -3.40
CA LEU A 372 -22.19 -2.90 -4.30
C LEU A 372 -22.46 -4.41 -4.10
N ARG A 373 -22.53 -4.86 -2.85
CA ARG A 373 -22.65 -6.30 -2.51
C ARG A 373 -24.07 -6.85 -2.63
N LYS A 374 -25.06 -6.07 -2.19
CA LYS A 374 -26.45 -6.55 -1.97
C LYS A 374 -27.42 -6.01 -3.01
N THR A 375 -27.20 -4.81 -3.53
CA THR A 375 -28.07 -4.20 -4.54
C THR A 375 -27.56 -4.46 -5.95
N VAL A 376 -26.31 -4.09 -6.25
CA VAL A 376 -25.68 -4.38 -7.55
C VAL A 376 -25.37 -5.87 -7.67
N GLY A 377 -24.91 -6.48 -6.58
CA GLY A 377 -24.57 -7.89 -6.51
C GLY A 377 -23.28 -8.22 -7.28
N VAL A 378 -22.24 -7.41 -7.10
CA VAL A 378 -20.97 -7.61 -7.82
C VAL A 378 -20.30 -8.92 -7.42
N HIS A 379 -19.62 -9.54 -8.40
CA HIS A 379 -18.87 -10.77 -8.21
C HIS A 379 -17.45 -10.50 -7.73
N ALA A 380 -16.88 -9.34 -8.08
CA ALA A 380 -15.56 -8.90 -7.64
C ALA A 380 -15.42 -7.38 -7.69
N LEU A 381 -14.45 -6.88 -6.93
CA LEU A 381 -14.02 -5.50 -6.88
C LEU A 381 -12.66 -5.38 -7.57
N VAL A 382 -12.50 -4.38 -8.44
CA VAL A 382 -11.22 -3.99 -9.03
C VAL A 382 -10.88 -2.61 -8.49
N HIS A 383 -9.92 -2.52 -7.58
CA HIS A 383 -9.46 -1.24 -7.03
C HIS A 383 -8.28 -0.74 -7.87
N VAL A 384 -8.36 0.43 -8.50
CA VAL A 384 -7.35 0.85 -9.49
C VAL A 384 -6.46 1.95 -8.94
N GLY A 385 -5.17 1.63 -8.72
CA GLY A 385 -4.16 2.60 -8.31
C GLY A 385 -4.15 2.90 -6.82
N ALA A 386 -2.98 3.30 -6.31
CA ALA A 386 -2.81 3.75 -4.93
C ALA A 386 -3.14 5.25 -4.78
N HIS A 387 -3.75 5.72 -3.70
CA HIS A 387 -4.10 5.03 -2.45
C HIS A 387 -5.60 4.70 -2.37
N GLY A 388 -5.96 3.49 -1.92
CA GLY A 388 -7.35 3.16 -1.62
C GLY A 388 -7.77 3.65 -0.24
N THR A 389 -9.08 3.71 0.01
CA THR A 389 -9.64 4.08 1.33
C THR A 389 -9.94 2.83 2.17
N LEU A 390 -10.30 1.72 1.53
CA LEU A 390 -10.95 0.57 2.17
C LEU A 390 -10.01 -0.20 3.09
N GLU A 391 -8.76 -0.38 2.67
CA GLU A 391 -7.71 -1.05 3.43
C GLU A 391 -7.25 -0.25 4.66
N TRP A 392 -7.53 1.05 4.71
CA TRP A 392 -7.16 1.94 5.82
C TRP A 392 -8.30 2.24 6.78
N LEU A 393 -9.50 1.70 6.55
CA LEU A 393 -10.62 1.89 7.47
C LEU A 393 -10.30 1.31 8.86
N PRO A 394 -10.84 1.89 9.95
CA PRO A 394 -10.54 1.48 11.32
C PRO A 394 -10.78 -0.01 11.60
N GLY A 395 -9.93 -0.56 12.46
CA GLY A 395 -9.94 -1.97 12.85
C GLY A 395 -8.53 -2.55 12.97
N LYS A 396 -8.46 -3.84 13.29
CA LYS A 396 -7.21 -4.56 13.57
C LYS A 396 -6.23 -4.49 12.41
N THR A 397 -4.93 -4.44 12.65
CA THR A 397 -3.90 -4.34 11.58
C THR A 397 -3.85 -5.56 10.66
N VAL A 398 -4.17 -6.74 11.20
CA VAL A 398 -4.25 -8.02 10.49
C VAL A 398 -5.18 -8.95 11.29
N ALA A 399 -5.63 -10.05 10.67
CA ALA A 399 -6.56 -11.00 11.29
C ALA A 399 -7.80 -10.27 11.84
N LEU A 400 -8.51 -9.61 10.92
CA LEU A 400 -9.65 -8.75 11.22
C LEU A 400 -10.73 -9.49 12.01
N SER A 401 -11.48 -8.72 12.81
CA SER A 401 -12.75 -9.14 13.39
C SER A 401 -13.94 -8.67 12.56
N GLU A 402 -15.14 -9.15 12.87
CA GLU A 402 -16.39 -8.77 12.17
C GLU A 402 -16.66 -7.28 12.30
N SER A 403 -16.22 -6.69 13.42
CA SER A 403 -16.32 -5.28 13.72
C SER A 403 -15.30 -4.39 13.00
N CYS A 404 -14.38 -4.96 12.22
CA CYS A 404 -13.41 -4.16 11.46
C CYS A 404 -14.06 -3.61 10.18
N PHE A 405 -13.97 -2.29 10.00
CA PHE A 405 -14.64 -1.61 8.88
C PHE A 405 -14.19 -2.02 7.48
N PRO A 406 -12.92 -2.41 7.22
CA PRO A 406 -12.56 -2.97 5.92
C PRO A 406 -13.43 -4.17 5.56
N GLU A 407 -13.68 -5.08 6.51
CA GLU A 407 -14.52 -6.27 6.34
C GLU A 407 -16.01 -5.90 6.27
N ILE A 408 -16.49 -4.96 7.08
CA ILE A 408 -17.88 -4.47 7.03
C ILE A 408 -18.20 -3.90 5.65
N VAL A 409 -17.29 -3.15 5.02
CA VAL A 409 -17.54 -2.51 3.72
C VAL A 409 -17.32 -3.48 2.55
N THR A 410 -16.20 -4.22 2.53
CA THR A 410 -15.83 -5.11 1.40
C THR A 410 -16.46 -6.49 1.48
N GLY A 411 -16.72 -6.98 2.68
CA GLY A 411 -17.31 -8.31 2.95
C GLY A 411 -16.39 -9.42 2.49
N ALA A 412 -16.97 -10.35 1.72
CA ALA A 412 -16.27 -11.50 1.18
C ALA A 412 -15.87 -11.32 -0.30
N LEU A 413 -16.05 -10.12 -0.87
CA LEU A 413 -15.77 -9.89 -2.28
C LEU A 413 -14.29 -10.20 -2.62
N PRO A 414 -14.02 -10.90 -3.73
CA PRO A 414 -12.70 -10.92 -4.34
C PRO A 414 -12.27 -9.50 -4.69
N VAL A 415 -11.11 -9.08 -4.20
CA VAL A 415 -10.52 -7.77 -4.51
C VAL A 415 -9.29 -7.98 -5.39
N ILE A 416 -9.36 -7.48 -6.63
CA ILE A 416 -8.23 -7.42 -7.56
C ILE A 416 -7.72 -5.98 -7.54
N TYR A 417 -6.40 -5.80 -7.40
CA TYR A 417 -5.84 -4.48 -7.14
C TYR A 417 -4.58 -4.24 -8.00
N PRO A 418 -4.70 -3.65 -9.20
CA PRO A 418 -3.56 -3.09 -9.91
C PRO A 418 -2.83 -2.06 -9.04
N PHE A 419 -1.56 -2.35 -8.74
CA PHE A 419 -0.77 -1.62 -7.73
C PHE A 419 0.65 -1.32 -8.24
N ILE A 420 1.20 -0.17 -7.89
CA ILE A 420 2.55 0.22 -8.32
C ILE A 420 3.63 -0.63 -7.64
N VAL A 421 4.55 -1.19 -8.43
CA VAL A 421 5.59 -2.10 -7.92
C VAL A 421 6.55 -1.46 -6.91
N SER A 422 6.71 -0.13 -6.94
CA SER A 422 7.59 0.61 -6.03
C SER A 422 6.99 0.90 -4.65
N ASN A 423 5.73 0.51 -4.39
CA ASN A 423 5.06 0.74 -3.11
C ASN A 423 4.60 -0.56 -2.42
N PRO A 424 5.54 -1.44 -2.02
CA PRO A 424 5.21 -2.74 -1.42
C PRO A 424 4.58 -2.62 -0.02
N GLY A 425 4.86 -1.54 0.71
CA GLY A 425 4.36 -1.35 2.07
C GLY A 425 2.82 -1.24 2.13
N GLU A 426 2.24 -0.47 1.22
CA GLU A 426 0.78 -0.33 1.14
C GLU A 426 0.11 -1.50 0.44
N ALA A 427 0.77 -2.09 -0.56
CA ALA A 427 0.30 -3.33 -1.17
C ALA A 427 0.13 -4.43 -0.09
N ALA A 428 1.05 -4.51 0.88
CA ALA A 428 0.91 -5.41 2.02
C ALA A 428 -0.31 -5.08 2.88
N GLN A 429 -0.64 -3.80 3.09
CA GLN A 429 -1.85 -3.41 3.82
C GLN A 429 -3.12 -3.89 3.11
N ALA A 430 -3.21 -3.71 1.80
CA ALA A 430 -4.32 -4.18 0.99
C ALA A 430 -4.46 -5.72 1.03
N LYS A 431 -3.34 -6.45 0.87
CA LYS A 431 -3.33 -7.92 1.00
C LYS A 431 -3.85 -8.38 2.36
N ARG A 432 -3.46 -7.70 3.45
CA ARG A 432 -3.69 -8.15 4.83
C ARG A 432 -5.04 -7.74 5.40
N ARG A 433 -5.65 -6.66 4.90
CA ARG A 433 -6.90 -6.10 5.44
C ARG A 433 -8.11 -6.25 4.53
N ILE A 434 -7.92 -6.37 3.21
CA ILE A 434 -9.04 -6.57 2.26
C ILE A 434 -8.80 -7.78 1.35
N ALA A 435 -7.84 -8.64 1.69
CA ALA A 435 -7.51 -9.86 0.94
C ALA A 435 -7.24 -9.61 -0.55
N ALA A 436 -6.62 -8.47 -0.86
CA ALA A 436 -6.37 -8.05 -2.23
C ALA A 436 -5.37 -8.97 -2.95
N VAL A 437 -5.70 -9.31 -4.20
CA VAL A 437 -4.76 -9.86 -5.18
C VAL A 437 -4.12 -8.68 -5.89
N THR A 438 -2.89 -8.32 -5.48
CA THR A 438 -2.18 -7.16 -6.03
C THR A 438 -1.46 -7.50 -7.32
N LEU A 439 -1.81 -6.81 -8.41
CA LEU A 439 -1.19 -6.99 -9.73
C LEU A 439 -0.22 -5.83 -9.99
N GLY A 440 1.08 -6.10 -10.06
CA GLY A 440 2.10 -5.07 -10.20
C GLY A 440 2.04 -4.35 -11.56
N HIS A 441 2.00 -3.02 -11.56
CA HIS A 441 2.24 -2.19 -12.75
C HIS A 441 3.52 -1.36 -12.61
N LEU A 442 4.13 -1.02 -13.74
CA LEU A 442 5.36 -0.24 -13.79
C LEU A 442 5.14 1.21 -13.32
N PRO A 443 6.16 1.86 -12.73
CA PRO A 443 6.16 3.31 -12.58
C PRO A 443 6.21 4.00 -13.95
N PRO A 444 5.85 5.29 -14.04
CA PRO A 444 6.01 6.06 -15.27
C PRO A 444 7.46 6.01 -15.77
N PRO A 445 7.68 6.09 -17.09
CA PRO A 445 9.01 6.18 -17.64
C PRO A 445 9.72 7.40 -17.05
N LEU A 446 10.87 7.16 -16.41
CA LEU A 446 11.68 8.23 -15.85
C LEU A 446 12.45 8.91 -16.98
N THR A 447 12.39 10.23 -17.02
CA THR A 447 13.29 11.06 -17.83
C THR A 447 14.23 11.81 -16.90
N GLY A 448 15.44 12.13 -17.36
CA GLY A 448 16.28 13.08 -16.65
C GLY A 448 15.51 14.39 -16.51
N ALA A 449 15.45 14.93 -15.29
CA ALA A 449 14.76 16.19 -15.01
C ALA A 449 15.38 17.37 -15.79
N GLY A 450 16.61 17.18 -16.30
CA GLY A 450 17.48 18.27 -16.69
C GLY A 450 17.96 19.00 -15.44
N LEU A 451 19.13 19.63 -15.54
CA LEU A 451 19.55 20.62 -14.56
C LEU A 451 19.55 21.95 -15.28
N ASP A 452 18.97 22.97 -14.66
CA ASP A 452 19.22 24.35 -15.10
C ASP A 452 20.70 24.72 -14.87
N GLU A 453 21.16 25.82 -15.46
CA GLU A 453 22.59 26.18 -15.44
C GLU A 453 23.14 26.32 -14.01
N ASP A 454 22.33 26.84 -13.09
CA ASP A 454 22.69 27.04 -11.69
C ASP A 454 22.81 25.69 -10.95
N GLN A 455 21.90 24.75 -11.22
CA GLN A 455 21.94 23.40 -10.65
C GLN A 455 23.11 22.57 -11.19
N GLN A 456 23.48 22.71 -12.47
CA GLN A 456 24.69 22.08 -13.03
C GLN A 456 25.98 22.63 -12.40
N GLN A 457 25.98 23.92 -12.07
CA GLN A 457 27.11 24.52 -11.37
C GLN A 457 27.22 24.01 -9.92
N LEU A 458 26.09 23.82 -9.24
CA LEU A 458 26.07 23.24 -7.89
C LEU A 458 26.50 21.76 -7.89
N GLU A 459 26.02 20.96 -8.83
CA GLU A 459 26.39 19.54 -8.95
C GLU A 459 27.90 19.37 -9.11
N ARG A 460 28.52 20.15 -10.00
CA ARG A 460 29.98 20.14 -10.18
C ARG A 460 30.76 20.45 -8.90
N LEU A 461 30.30 21.43 -8.11
CA LEU A 461 30.94 21.80 -6.84
C LEU A 461 30.79 20.70 -5.78
N VAL A 462 29.65 20.01 -5.75
CA VAL A 462 29.40 18.88 -4.84
C VAL A 462 30.23 17.66 -5.24
N ASP A 463 30.36 17.37 -6.53
CA ASP A 463 31.22 16.29 -7.04
C ASP A 463 32.69 16.52 -6.73
N GLU A 464 33.18 17.76 -6.91
CA GLU A 464 34.55 18.13 -6.52
C GLU A 464 34.78 17.93 -5.01
N TYR A 465 33.79 18.26 -4.17
CA TYR A 465 33.84 18.00 -2.74
C TYR A 465 33.82 16.50 -2.41
N ALA A 466 32.99 15.70 -3.08
CA ALA A 466 32.89 14.26 -2.87
C ALA A 466 34.18 13.54 -3.30
N GLN A 467 34.79 13.95 -4.42
CA GLN A 467 36.09 13.43 -4.87
C GLN A 467 37.20 13.63 -3.83
N ALA A 468 37.17 14.75 -3.10
CA ALA A 468 38.10 15.02 -2.01
C ALA A 468 37.94 14.04 -0.84
N LEU A 469 36.68 13.69 -0.48
CA LEU A 469 36.37 12.73 0.60
C LEU A 469 36.76 11.29 0.24
N ASP A 470 36.68 10.93 -1.04
CA ASP A 470 37.07 9.61 -1.56
C ASP A 470 38.59 9.47 -1.82
N GLY A 471 39.41 10.45 -1.40
CA GLY A 471 40.87 10.42 -1.54
C GLY A 471 41.36 10.51 -2.99
N ARG A 472 40.52 11.01 -3.92
CA ARG A 472 40.87 11.19 -5.33
C ARG A 472 41.50 12.56 -5.57
N HIS A 473 42.22 12.70 -6.68
CA HIS A 473 42.91 13.94 -7.03
C HIS A 473 41.91 15.05 -7.40
N VAL A 474 41.88 16.13 -6.61
CA VAL A 474 41.13 17.36 -6.88
C VAL A 474 41.99 18.33 -7.69
N ALA A 475 41.46 18.85 -8.79
CA ALA A 475 42.19 19.77 -9.68
C ALA A 475 42.65 21.04 -8.94
N ALA A 476 43.87 21.51 -9.23
CA ALA A 476 44.45 22.67 -8.56
C ALA A 476 43.90 24.00 -9.11
N GLY A 477 43.78 25.03 -8.27
CA GLY A 477 43.32 26.38 -8.66
C GLY A 477 43.93 27.49 -7.79
N PRO A 478 44.07 28.73 -8.31
CA PRO A 478 44.71 29.80 -7.55
C PRO A 478 43.81 30.32 -6.43
N ALA A 479 44.40 30.63 -5.27
CA ALA A 479 43.73 31.39 -4.21
C ALA A 479 43.85 32.90 -4.43
N GLY A 480 42.82 33.67 -4.02
CA GLY A 480 42.82 35.13 -4.10
C GLY A 480 41.43 35.73 -3.85
N ALA A 481 41.30 37.05 -4.00
CA ALA A 481 40.05 37.78 -3.78
C ALA A 481 39.38 38.17 -5.11
N PRO A 482 38.26 37.56 -5.51
CA PRO A 482 37.54 37.92 -6.75
C PRO A 482 37.16 39.40 -6.80
N ALA A 483 36.79 39.97 -5.64
CA ALA A 483 36.43 41.39 -5.50
C ALA A 483 37.58 42.36 -5.81
N ARG A 484 38.83 41.88 -5.86
CA ARG A 484 40.01 42.66 -6.27
C ARG A 484 40.45 42.37 -7.72
N GLY A 485 39.52 41.91 -8.56
CA GLY A 485 39.76 41.70 -10.00
C GLY A 485 40.40 40.36 -10.37
N ARG A 486 40.73 39.51 -9.39
CA ARG A 486 41.26 38.14 -9.60
C ARG A 486 40.15 37.18 -10.02
N ARG A 487 39.64 37.29 -11.25
CA ARG A 487 38.59 36.40 -11.81
C ARG A 487 39.10 34.97 -12.06
N ASP A 488 40.41 34.79 -12.16
CA ASP A 488 41.11 33.51 -12.34
C ASP A 488 40.94 32.53 -11.17
N VAL A 489 40.51 33.01 -10.00
CA VAL A 489 40.23 32.18 -8.81
C VAL A 489 38.87 31.47 -8.85
N LEU A 490 38.09 31.70 -9.92
CA LEU A 490 36.83 31.02 -10.20
C LEU A 490 37.01 30.03 -11.37
N PRO A 491 36.26 28.92 -11.40
CA PRO A 491 35.29 28.46 -10.40
C PRO A 491 35.93 27.99 -9.08
N THR A 492 35.14 27.98 -8.02
CA THR A 492 35.50 27.40 -6.70
C THR A 492 35.53 25.86 -6.76
N GLY A 493 35.88 25.19 -5.66
CA GLY A 493 35.90 23.71 -5.57
C GLY A 493 37.22 23.04 -5.99
N ARG A 494 38.25 23.84 -6.27
CA ARG A 494 39.61 23.38 -6.60
C ARG A 494 40.53 23.28 -5.37
N ASN A 495 41.55 22.43 -5.47
CA ASN A 495 42.64 22.38 -4.48
C ASN A 495 43.50 23.65 -4.60
N LEU A 496 43.37 24.53 -3.62
CA LEU A 496 43.92 25.88 -3.71
C LEU A 496 45.46 25.89 -3.64
N PHE A 497 46.11 26.58 -4.58
CA PHE A 497 47.52 26.95 -4.48
C PHE A 497 47.70 28.44 -4.24
N THR A 498 48.77 28.80 -3.54
CA THR A 498 49.18 30.18 -3.31
C THR A 498 50.09 30.69 -4.45
N SER A 499 50.26 32.00 -4.53
CA SER A 499 51.20 32.61 -5.49
C SER A 499 52.67 32.34 -5.14
N ASP A 500 53.58 32.39 -6.13
CA ASP A 500 55.03 32.25 -5.91
C ASP A 500 55.58 33.49 -5.16
N PRO A 501 56.11 33.35 -3.93
CA PRO A 501 56.56 34.50 -3.14
C PRO A 501 57.72 35.26 -3.80
N ARG A 502 58.49 34.65 -4.72
CA ARG A 502 59.57 35.33 -5.46
C ARG A 502 59.05 36.33 -6.48
N THR A 503 57.76 36.26 -6.79
CA THR A 503 57.10 37.16 -7.75
C THR A 503 56.39 38.33 -7.06
N MET A 504 56.55 38.46 -5.73
CA MET A 504 56.02 39.56 -4.93
C MET A 504 57.15 40.52 -4.50
N PRO A 505 56.90 41.84 -4.46
CA PRO A 505 55.68 42.50 -4.91
C PRO A 505 55.53 42.45 -6.44
N THR A 506 54.30 42.26 -6.93
CA THR A 506 53.98 42.45 -8.35
C THR A 506 54.14 43.92 -8.76
N PRO A 507 54.35 44.25 -10.05
CA PRO A 507 54.48 45.64 -10.51
C PRO A 507 53.30 46.52 -10.08
N THR A 508 52.07 46.01 -10.23
CA THR A 508 50.86 46.75 -9.82
C THR A 508 50.79 46.97 -8.31
N SER A 509 51.13 45.96 -7.50
CA SER A 509 51.18 46.13 -6.04
C SER A 509 52.32 47.05 -5.60
N PHE A 510 53.38 47.17 -6.40
CA PHE A 510 54.45 48.12 -6.13
C PHE A 510 54.00 49.56 -6.27
N ASP A 511 53.28 49.88 -7.35
CA ASP A 511 52.70 51.21 -7.57
C ASP A 511 51.70 51.58 -6.47
N LEU A 512 50.84 50.64 -6.08
CA LEU A 512 49.86 50.82 -5.00
C LEU A 512 50.55 50.99 -3.64
N GLY A 513 51.54 50.15 -3.33
CA GLY A 513 52.33 50.23 -2.10
C GLY A 513 53.03 51.58 -1.96
N ARG A 514 53.63 52.10 -3.03
CA ARG A 514 54.24 53.44 -3.05
C ARG A 514 53.22 54.54 -2.79
N ALA A 515 52.06 54.49 -3.45
CA ALA A 515 50.99 55.48 -3.24
C ALA A 515 50.48 55.46 -1.79
N ALA A 516 50.36 54.27 -1.18
CA ALA A 516 50.00 54.11 0.22
C ALA A 516 51.09 54.68 1.15
N SER A 517 52.37 54.46 0.84
CA SER A 517 53.49 55.07 1.59
C SER A 517 53.45 56.59 1.55
N ASP A 518 53.25 57.18 0.37
CA ASP A 518 53.16 58.63 0.21
C ASP A 518 52.01 59.23 1.04
N GLU A 519 50.87 58.54 1.11
CA GLU A 519 49.73 58.97 1.92
C GLU A 519 50.03 58.87 3.42
N VAL A 520 50.68 57.80 3.89
CA VAL A 520 51.09 57.66 5.30
C VAL A 520 52.03 58.80 5.70
N LEU A 521 53.04 59.09 4.87
CA LEU A 521 53.99 60.18 5.14
C LEU A 521 53.32 61.55 5.11
N ARG A 522 52.47 61.80 4.11
CA ARG A 522 51.71 63.05 3.96
C ARG A 522 50.82 63.29 5.17
N SER A 523 50.07 62.28 5.59
CA SER A 523 49.18 62.36 6.75
C SER A 523 49.96 62.64 8.05
N TYR A 524 51.12 61.99 8.24
CA TYR A 524 51.97 62.23 9.41
C TYR A 524 52.55 63.65 9.42
N MET A 525 53.09 64.13 8.29
CA MET A 525 53.60 65.50 8.16
C MET A 525 52.54 66.56 8.45
N GLN A 526 51.32 66.36 7.96
CA GLN A 526 50.23 67.32 8.19
C GLN A 526 49.83 67.40 9.67
N SER A 527 49.92 66.28 10.40
CA SER A 527 49.50 66.21 11.79
C SER A 527 50.61 66.57 12.79
N HIS A 528 51.87 66.35 12.45
CA HIS A 528 53.00 66.50 13.38
C HIS A 528 54.06 67.53 12.94
N GLY A 529 53.99 68.02 11.71
CA GLY A 529 54.88 69.07 11.19
C GLY A 529 56.31 68.64 10.85
N ASP A 530 56.64 67.35 10.98
CA ASP A 530 57.96 66.77 10.67
C ASP A 530 57.79 65.33 10.12
N TRP A 531 58.84 64.76 9.53
CA TRP A 531 58.83 63.38 9.02
C TRP A 531 58.85 62.35 10.15
N PRO A 532 58.18 61.19 9.99
CA PRO A 532 58.27 60.12 10.98
C PRO A 532 59.70 59.57 11.01
N ARG A 533 60.29 59.48 12.20
CA ARG A 533 61.67 58.97 12.37
C ARG A 533 61.77 57.45 12.38
N SER A 534 60.68 56.76 12.72
CA SER A 534 60.58 55.30 12.74
C SER A 534 59.13 54.88 12.55
N LEU A 535 58.92 53.82 11.77
CA LEU A 535 57.62 53.22 11.52
C LEU A 535 57.71 51.73 11.82
N VAL A 536 56.62 51.16 12.34
CA VAL A 536 56.45 49.71 12.51
C VAL A 536 55.31 49.29 11.58
N ILE A 537 55.58 48.32 10.72
CA ILE A 537 54.61 47.77 9.77
C ILE A 537 54.43 46.29 10.09
N ASP A 538 53.18 45.86 10.18
CA ASP A 538 52.83 44.47 10.39
C ASP A 538 52.58 43.78 9.04
N LEU A 539 53.39 42.76 8.72
CA LEU A 539 53.34 42.06 7.44
C LEU A 539 52.66 40.71 7.59
N TRP A 540 51.43 40.62 7.07
CA TRP A 540 50.64 39.39 7.11
C TRP A 540 50.75 38.66 5.78
N GLY A 541 51.26 37.43 5.79
CA GLY A 541 51.36 36.61 4.57
C GLY A 541 50.02 36.45 3.84
N SER A 542 48.90 36.39 4.55
CA SER A 542 47.56 36.31 3.96
C SER A 542 47.12 37.60 3.25
N ALA A 543 47.62 38.76 3.67
CA ALA A 543 47.42 40.01 2.95
C ALA A 543 48.27 39.99 1.67
N SER A 544 49.54 39.57 1.76
CA SER A 544 50.49 39.63 0.64
C SER A 544 50.04 38.75 -0.51
N LEU A 545 49.55 37.55 -0.17
CA LEU A 545 49.01 36.61 -1.15
C LEU A 545 47.77 37.14 -1.86
N ARG A 546 46.95 37.99 -1.20
CA ARG A 546 45.72 38.57 -1.76
C ARG A 546 45.98 39.84 -2.58
N THR A 547 46.99 40.62 -2.20
CA THR A 547 47.32 41.93 -2.82
C THR A 547 48.44 41.84 -3.85
N GLY A 548 49.17 40.72 -3.92
CA GLY A 548 50.37 40.60 -4.71
C GLY A 548 51.61 41.18 -4.03
N GLY A 549 51.56 41.48 -2.72
CA GLY A 549 52.65 42.02 -1.92
C GLY A 549 52.63 43.54 -1.72
N GLU A 550 51.45 44.16 -1.72
CA GLU A 550 51.29 45.63 -1.62
C GLU A 550 51.91 46.22 -0.35
N GLU A 551 51.76 45.56 0.79
CA GLU A 551 52.35 45.98 2.07
C GLU A 551 53.87 45.76 2.12
N ILE A 552 54.39 44.75 1.41
CA ILE A 552 55.83 44.57 1.22
C ILE A 552 56.36 45.74 0.40
N ALA A 553 55.67 46.10 -0.69
CA ALA A 553 56.01 47.26 -1.49
C ALA A 553 55.92 48.58 -0.71
N GLN A 554 54.91 48.73 0.17
CA GLN A 554 54.78 49.89 1.04
C GLN A 554 55.99 50.01 1.98
N GLY A 555 56.36 48.91 2.63
CA GLY A 555 57.55 48.84 3.47
C GLY A 555 58.84 49.19 2.72
N LEU A 556 59.04 48.62 1.53
CA LEU A 556 60.18 48.94 0.67
C LEU A 556 60.19 50.43 0.28
N ALA A 557 59.07 50.97 -0.20
CA ALA A 557 58.98 52.37 -0.61
C ALA A 557 59.24 53.36 0.56
N LEU A 558 58.93 52.99 1.80
CA LEU A 558 59.25 53.79 2.99
C LEU A 558 60.74 53.74 3.38
N MET A 559 61.45 52.68 2.98
CA MET A 559 62.89 52.57 3.18
C MET A 559 63.71 53.35 2.13
N GLY A 560 63.09 53.72 1.01
CA GLY A 560 63.75 54.31 -0.17
C GLY A 560 64.12 53.24 -1.20
#